data_AF-A0A9X9AB21-F1
#
_entry.id   AF-A0A9X9AB21-F1
#
_cell.length_a   1.000
_cell.length_b   1.000
_cell.length_c   1.000
_cell.angle_alpha   90.00
_cell.angle_beta   90.00
_cell.angle_gamma   90.00
#
_symmetry.space_group_name_H-M   'P 1'
#
loop_
_entity.id
_entity.type
_entity.pdbx_description
1 polymer ?
#
loop_
_entity_poly.entity_id
_entity_poly.type
_entity_poly.pdbx_seq_one_letter_code
_entity_poly.pdbx_strand_id
1 'polypeptide(L)'
;VNRSTVTTAYNELRAMGIVESTTGKGTRVSTHMWGVSPTLTPNWRNFVEGGTFLPNLPLLRHIRAEVQQNENIIDFANGELGCNLYPHNQLQAILREQPLTHSLSYDHPQGYLPLRQAVVKYMKEYLKVEATEQSIMITSGAQQALHLIVQCLLNPGDAVAFESPSHCYSLPLFQSAGIRIFPLPVDEHGINPDDVQELYRKHRI
;
A
#
# COMPACT_ATOMS: atom_id res chain seq x y z
N VAL A 1 46.49 12.81 -8.00
CA VAL A 1 45.50 11.72 -8.22
C VAL A 1 46.27 10.41 -8.35
N ASN A 2 45.84 9.33 -7.69
CA ASN A 2 46.55 8.05 -7.74
C ASN A 2 46.29 7.34 -9.08
N ARG A 3 47.31 6.68 -9.64
CA ARG A 3 47.22 5.88 -10.86
C ARG A 3 46.15 4.79 -10.76
N SER A 4 45.95 4.21 -9.58
CA SER A 4 44.91 3.21 -9.34
C SER A 4 43.51 3.80 -9.62
N THR A 5 43.21 4.98 -9.10
CA THR A 5 41.93 5.69 -9.30
C THR A 5 41.65 5.92 -10.79
N VAL A 6 42.67 6.36 -11.54
CA VAL A 6 42.54 6.60 -12.98
C VAL A 6 42.30 5.29 -13.74
N THR A 7 42.99 4.22 -13.37
CA THR A 7 42.84 2.91 -14.03
C THR A 7 41.47 2.31 -13.76
N THR A 8 40.95 2.41 -12.54
CA THR A 8 39.59 1.97 -12.19
C THR A 8 38.55 2.75 -12.97
N ALA A 9 38.66 4.07 -13.05
CA ALA A 9 37.74 4.90 -13.83
C ALA A 9 37.76 4.53 -15.33
N TYR A 10 38.94 4.31 -15.93
CA TYR A 10 39.02 3.87 -17.32
C TYR A 10 38.48 2.46 -17.55
N ASN A 11 38.60 1.56 -16.57
CA ASN A 11 38.00 0.22 -16.65
C ASN A 11 36.47 0.28 -16.58
N GLU A 12 35.88 1.12 -15.72
CA GLU A 12 34.44 1.34 -15.69
C GLU A 12 33.92 1.94 -17.00
N LEU A 13 34.58 2.99 -17.50
CA LEU A 13 34.23 3.61 -18.79
C LEU A 13 34.34 2.63 -19.96
N ARG A 14 35.30 1.69 -19.91
CA ARG A 14 35.45 0.64 -20.91
C ARG A 14 34.36 -0.42 -20.79
N ALA A 15 34.00 -0.82 -19.57
CA ALA A 15 32.92 -1.77 -19.31
C ALA A 15 31.55 -1.21 -19.76
N MET A 16 31.36 0.11 -19.64
CA MET A 16 30.17 0.82 -20.15
C MET A 16 30.18 1.03 -21.68
N GLY A 17 31.28 0.70 -22.37
CA GLY A 17 31.42 0.93 -23.81
C GLY A 17 31.63 2.40 -24.19
N ILE A 18 31.90 3.28 -23.22
CA ILE A 18 32.13 4.73 -23.45
C ILE A 18 33.52 4.97 -24.05
N VAL A 19 34.50 4.14 -23.68
CA VAL A 19 35.86 4.20 -24.22
C VAL A 19 36.31 2.84 -24.74
N GLU A 20 37.04 2.86 -25.84
CA GLU A 20 37.72 1.72 -26.43
C GLU A 20 39.21 1.92 -26.27
N SER A 21 39.92 0.90 -25.79
CA SER A 21 41.38 0.89 -25.80
C SER A 21 41.89 -0.24 -26.66
N THR A 22 42.79 0.09 -27.59
CA THR A 22 43.47 -0.88 -28.46
C THR A 22 44.94 -0.88 -28.06
N THR A 23 45.52 -2.07 -27.88
CA THR A 23 46.93 -2.22 -27.52
C THR A 23 47.81 -1.49 -28.54
N GLY A 24 48.63 -0.54 -28.06
CA GLY A 24 49.51 0.29 -28.90
C GLY A 24 48.90 1.57 -29.49
N LYS A 25 47.58 1.81 -29.35
CA LYS A 25 46.91 3.02 -29.89
C LYS A 25 46.28 3.93 -28.82
N GLY A 26 46.44 3.59 -27.55
CA GLY A 26 45.87 4.33 -26.42
C GLY A 26 44.38 4.07 -26.21
N THR A 27 43.75 4.88 -25.35
CA THR A 27 42.30 4.84 -25.09
C THR A 27 41.62 5.96 -25.88
N ARG A 28 40.54 5.64 -26.57
CA ARG A 28 39.73 6.56 -27.38
C ARG A 28 38.27 6.49 -26.93
N VAL A 29 37.52 7.58 -27.10
CA VAL A 29 36.07 7.58 -26.88
C VAL A 29 35.42 6.76 -27.99
N SER A 30 34.49 5.87 -27.64
CA SER A 30 33.79 5.02 -28.62
C SER A 30 32.90 5.87 -29.53
N THR A 31 32.98 5.63 -30.84
CA THR A 31 32.16 6.29 -31.86
C THR A 31 30.79 5.62 -32.03
N HIS A 32 30.58 4.42 -31.48
CA HIS A 32 29.35 3.64 -31.63
C HIS A 32 28.30 3.96 -30.56
N MET A 33 28.61 4.85 -29.62
CA MET A 33 27.70 5.25 -28.54
C MET A 33 26.71 6.36 -28.93
N TRP A 34 26.28 6.41 -30.20
CA TRP A 34 25.11 7.18 -30.61
C TRP A 34 23.84 6.40 -30.21
N GLY A 35 23.37 6.62 -28.98
CA GLY A 35 22.12 6.01 -28.50
C GLY A 35 21.92 6.00 -26.98
N VAL A 36 22.93 6.35 -26.19
CA VAL A 36 22.83 6.38 -24.72
C VAL A 36 22.38 7.74 -24.17
N SER A 37 22.12 8.73 -25.04
CA SER A 37 21.34 9.87 -24.61
C SER A 37 19.87 9.50 -24.80
N PRO A 38 19.08 9.30 -23.72
CA PRO A 38 17.65 9.16 -23.87
C PRO A 38 17.12 10.49 -24.41
N THR A 39 16.93 10.58 -25.74
CA THR A 39 16.32 11.74 -26.39
C THR A 39 14.85 11.90 -26.01
N LEU A 40 14.28 10.88 -25.37
CA LEU A 40 12.98 10.90 -24.73
C LEU A 40 13.18 10.52 -23.27
N THR A 41 13.46 11.50 -22.41
CA THR A 41 13.20 11.31 -20.99
C THR A 41 11.68 11.31 -20.83
N PRO A 42 11.05 10.19 -20.44
CA PRO A 42 9.62 10.20 -20.20
C PRO A 42 9.34 11.24 -19.11
N ASN A 43 8.43 12.16 -19.40
CA ASN A 43 7.93 13.08 -18.40
C ASN A 43 7.07 12.28 -17.42
N TRP A 44 7.72 11.72 -16.40
CA TRP A 44 7.10 10.93 -15.34
C TRP A 44 5.97 11.69 -14.66
N ARG A 45 6.03 13.03 -14.64
CA ARG A 45 4.97 13.88 -14.09
C ARG A 45 3.67 13.72 -14.86
N ASN A 46 3.72 13.71 -16.19
CA ASN A 46 2.53 13.50 -17.03
C ASN A 46 1.91 12.10 -16.82
N PHE A 47 2.74 11.08 -16.56
CA PHE A 47 2.25 9.72 -16.27
C PHE A 47 1.65 9.60 -14.87
N VAL A 48 2.20 10.32 -13.88
CA VAL A 48 1.69 10.33 -12.50
C VAL A 48 0.41 11.17 -12.39
N GLU A 49 0.33 12.29 -13.09
CA GLU A 49 -0.82 13.20 -13.07
C GLU A 49 -1.99 12.71 -13.96
N GLY A 50 -1.72 11.86 -14.97
CA GLY A 50 -2.73 11.25 -15.83
C GLY A 50 -3.34 9.95 -15.29
N GLY A 51 -2.86 9.45 -14.15
CA GLY A 51 -3.34 8.20 -13.54
C GLY A 51 -4.66 8.37 -12.78
N THR A 52 -5.36 7.27 -12.55
CA THR A 52 -6.57 7.22 -11.70
C THR A 52 -6.29 7.44 -10.22
N PHE A 53 -5.02 7.46 -9.82
CA PHE A 53 -4.57 7.73 -8.46
C PHE A 53 -4.11 9.19 -8.34
N LEU A 54 -5.05 10.07 -7.99
CA LEU A 54 -4.72 11.46 -7.73
C LEU A 54 -3.99 11.61 -6.38
N PRO A 55 -2.96 12.46 -6.29
CA PRO A 55 -2.31 12.75 -5.02
C PRO A 55 -3.28 13.44 -4.06
N ASN A 56 -3.03 13.27 -2.75
CA ASN A 56 -3.75 14.02 -1.72
C ASN A 56 -3.68 15.53 -2.00
N LEU A 57 -4.82 16.22 -1.82
CA LEU A 57 -4.93 17.65 -2.02
C LEU A 57 -3.81 18.39 -1.25
N PRO A 58 -3.11 19.38 -1.88
CA PRO A 58 -2.02 20.10 -1.24
C PRO A 58 -2.38 20.68 0.12
N LEU A 59 -3.59 21.20 0.27
CA LEU A 59 -4.11 21.72 1.54
C LEU A 59 -4.15 20.66 2.64
N LEU A 60 -4.66 19.45 2.35
CA LEU A 60 -4.71 18.35 3.32
C LEU A 60 -3.31 17.91 3.76
N ARG A 61 -2.34 17.96 2.84
CA ARG A 61 -0.94 17.66 3.17
C ARG A 61 -0.35 18.69 4.12
N HIS A 62 -0.63 19.97 3.91
CA HIS A 62 -0.19 21.05 4.79
C HIS A 62 -0.85 20.94 6.17
N ILE A 63 -2.17 20.70 6.23
CA ILE A 63 -2.89 20.50 7.50
C ILE A 63 -2.27 19.34 8.29
N ARG A 64 -2.03 18.19 7.64
CA ARG A 64 -1.40 17.04 8.30
C ARG A 64 0.01 17.36 8.80
N ALA A 65 0.81 18.08 8.03
CA ALA A 65 2.16 18.47 8.44
C ALA A 65 2.13 19.37 9.69
N GLU A 66 1.23 20.36 9.73
CA GLU A 66 1.06 21.24 10.89
C GLU A 66 0.58 20.48 12.14
N VAL A 67 -0.42 19.60 11.99
CA VAL A 67 -0.92 18.75 13.09
C VAL A 67 0.20 17.85 13.65
N GLN A 68 1.04 17.28 12.80
CA GLN A 68 2.14 16.41 13.23
C GLN A 68 3.29 17.17 13.90
N GLN A 69 3.54 18.41 13.51
CA GLN A 69 4.65 19.20 14.06
C GLN A 69 4.27 20.03 15.28
N ASN A 70 2.99 20.30 15.49
CA ASN A 70 2.52 21.18 16.55
C ASN A 70 1.63 20.44 17.54
N GLU A 71 2.20 20.07 18.69
CA GLU A 71 1.51 19.37 19.77
C GLU A 71 0.38 20.19 20.43
N ASN A 72 0.29 21.50 20.16
CA ASN A 72 -0.80 22.35 20.65
C ASN A 72 -2.05 22.33 19.75
N ILE A 73 -2.02 21.61 18.63
CA ILE A 73 -3.18 21.47 17.74
C ILE A 73 -3.98 20.24 18.16
N ILE A 74 -5.27 20.46 18.43
CA ILE A 74 -6.23 19.36 18.64
C ILE A 74 -6.74 18.92 17.26
N ASP A 75 -6.43 17.69 16.88
CA ASP A 75 -6.87 17.09 15.62
C ASP A 75 -8.28 16.49 15.75
N PHE A 76 -9.26 17.14 15.13
CA PHE A 76 -10.64 16.63 14.99
C PHE A 76 -10.89 15.97 13.62
N ALA A 77 -9.89 15.93 12.73
CA ALA A 77 -10.03 15.45 11.37
C ALA A 77 -9.66 13.95 11.23
N ASN A 78 -8.78 13.43 12.09
CA ASN A 78 -8.38 12.03 12.08
C ASN A 78 -9.00 11.23 13.23
N GLY A 79 -9.35 9.97 12.97
CA GLY A 79 -9.84 9.01 13.98
C GLY A 79 -8.72 8.15 14.59
N GLU A 80 -7.47 8.61 14.52
CA GLU A 80 -6.32 7.86 15.02
C GLU A 80 -6.15 8.04 16.53
N LEU A 81 -5.56 7.04 17.19
CA LEU A 81 -5.25 7.13 18.62
C LEU A 81 -4.12 8.14 18.84
N GLY A 82 -4.31 9.03 19.82
CA GLY A 82 -3.25 9.95 20.25
C GLY A 82 -2.02 9.21 20.79
N CYS A 83 -0.83 9.79 20.62
CA CYS A 83 0.44 9.18 21.04
C CYS A 83 0.47 8.80 22.53
N ASN A 84 -0.23 9.54 23.39
CA ASN A 84 -0.33 9.28 24.82
C ASN A 84 -1.16 8.03 25.18
N LEU A 85 -2.05 7.58 24.28
CA LEU A 85 -2.84 6.35 24.45
C LEU A 85 -2.12 5.11 23.92
N TYR A 86 -0.99 5.30 23.23
CA TYR A 86 -0.23 4.19 22.68
C TYR A 86 0.43 3.39 23.82
N PRO A 87 0.23 2.06 23.90
CA PRO A 87 0.69 1.25 25.03
C PRO A 87 2.19 0.91 24.92
N HIS A 88 3.05 1.94 24.89
CA HIS A 88 4.49 1.79 24.67
C HIS A 88 5.17 0.91 25.71
N ASN A 89 4.86 1.10 27.00
CA ASN A 89 5.49 0.36 28.10
C ASN A 89 5.11 -1.12 28.07
N GLN A 90 3.83 -1.43 27.79
CA GLN A 90 3.35 -2.80 27.68
C GLN A 90 3.99 -3.51 26.49
N LEU A 91 4.05 -2.85 25.32
CA LEU A 91 4.67 -3.42 24.13
C LEU A 91 6.16 -3.70 24.35
N GLN A 92 6.88 -2.78 25.00
CA GLN A 92 8.28 -2.98 25.35
C GLN A 92 8.48 -4.15 26.34
N ALA A 93 7.62 -4.30 27.34
CA ALA A 93 7.69 -5.42 28.27
C ALA A 93 7.52 -6.76 27.53
N ILE A 94 6.51 -6.88 26.67
CA ILE A 94 6.25 -8.07 25.87
C ILE A 94 7.45 -8.41 24.97
N LEU A 95 8.03 -7.42 24.29
CA LEU A 95 9.19 -7.63 23.41
C LEU A 95 10.46 -8.03 24.17
N ARG A 96 10.61 -7.63 25.44
CA ARG A 96 11.71 -8.05 26.30
C ARG A 96 11.55 -9.49 26.78
N GLU A 97 10.32 -9.88 27.13
CA GLU A 97 9.99 -11.24 27.58
C GLU A 97 10.01 -12.26 26.44
N GLN A 98 9.61 -11.84 25.24
CA GLN A 98 9.55 -12.66 24.04
C GLN A 98 10.41 -12.05 22.93
N PRO A 99 11.74 -12.21 22.99
CA PRO A 99 12.61 -11.74 21.93
C PRO A 99 12.24 -12.43 20.61
N LEU A 100 12.33 -11.68 19.51
CA LEU A 100 12.09 -12.16 18.15
C LEU A 100 13.14 -13.21 17.78
N THR A 101 12.87 -14.46 18.14
CA THR A 101 13.76 -15.61 17.95
C THR A 101 13.40 -16.42 16.70
N HIS A 102 12.29 -16.09 16.04
CA HIS A 102 11.87 -16.74 14.81
C HIS A 102 12.55 -16.13 13.58
N SER A 103 12.74 -16.99 12.58
CA SER A 103 13.29 -16.58 11.29
C SER A 103 12.33 -15.61 10.62
N LEU A 104 12.82 -14.44 10.23
CA LEU A 104 12.09 -13.46 9.41
C LEU A 104 12.04 -13.88 7.92
N SER A 105 12.10 -15.19 7.67
CA SER A 105 11.92 -15.75 6.34
C SER A 105 10.45 -15.70 5.94
N TYR A 106 10.16 -16.04 4.68
CA TYR A 106 8.78 -16.14 4.20
C TYR A 106 7.97 -17.12 5.06
N ASP A 107 6.94 -16.61 5.70
CA ASP A 107 5.95 -17.39 6.45
C ASP A 107 4.85 -17.89 5.51
N HIS A 108 3.88 -18.62 6.04
CA HIS A 108 2.67 -19.01 5.32
C HIS A 108 1.97 -17.78 4.71
N PRO A 109 1.40 -17.86 3.49
CA PRO A 109 0.76 -16.71 2.83
C PRO A 109 -0.40 -16.09 3.62
N GLN A 110 -1.06 -16.87 4.47
CA GLN A 110 -2.11 -16.39 5.38
C GLN A 110 -1.57 -15.73 6.66
N GLY A 111 -0.26 -15.77 6.88
CA GLY A 111 0.42 -15.27 8.07
C GLY A 111 0.68 -16.34 9.14
N TYR A 112 1.43 -15.89 10.15
CA TYR A 112 1.94 -16.71 11.25
C TYR A 112 0.83 -17.46 11.98
N LEU A 113 0.95 -18.80 12.02
CA LEU A 113 -0.11 -19.67 12.53
C LEU A 113 -0.50 -19.38 14.00
N PRO A 114 0.44 -19.22 14.96
CA PRO A 114 0.09 -18.88 16.34
C PRO A 114 -0.66 -17.54 16.47
N LEU A 115 -0.36 -16.56 15.61
CA LEU A 115 -1.11 -15.31 15.56
C LEU A 115 -2.54 -15.56 15.09
N ARG A 116 -2.74 -16.34 14.02
CA ARG A 116 -4.10 -16.68 13.54
C ARG A 116 -4.91 -17.40 14.61
N GLN A 117 -4.32 -18.34 15.34
CA GLN A 117 -4.98 -19.05 16.45
C GLN A 117 -5.37 -18.08 17.58
N ALA A 118 -4.50 -17.13 17.92
CA ALA A 118 -4.80 -16.09 18.90
C ALA A 118 -5.98 -15.21 18.46
N VAL A 119 -6.03 -14.84 17.17
CA VAL A 119 -7.14 -14.06 16.60
C VAL A 119 -8.45 -14.86 16.65
N VAL A 120 -8.44 -16.15 16.27
CA VAL A 120 -9.63 -17.03 16.38
C VAL A 120 -10.18 -17.04 17.82
N LYS A 121 -9.28 -17.20 18.81
CA LYS A 121 -9.67 -17.16 20.21
C LYS A 121 -10.30 -15.81 20.59
N TYR A 122 -9.68 -14.71 20.16
CA TYR A 122 -10.20 -13.35 20.40
C TYR A 122 -11.58 -13.14 19.78
N MET A 123 -11.79 -13.54 18.52
CA MET A 123 -13.08 -13.43 17.84
C MET A 123 -14.18 -14.23 18.55
N LYS A 124 -13.86 -15.44 19.02
CA LYS A 124 -14.82 -16.26 19.77
C LYS A 124 -15.17 -15.65 21.13
N GLU A 125 -14.16 -15.17 21.86
CA GLU A 125 -14.32 -14.66 23.22
C GLU A 125 -15.06 -13.31 23.25
N TYR A 126 -14.64 -12.36 22.41
CA TYR A 126 -15.10 -10.97 22.45
C TYR A 126 -16.15 -10.63 21.41
N LEU A 127 -16.09 -11.22 20.20
CA LEU A 127 -17.00 -10.91 19.10
C LEU A 127 -18.11 -11.94 18.90
N LYS A 128 -18.04 -13.09 19.60
CA LYS A 128 -18.96 -14.23 19.47
C LYS A 128 -19.05 -14.76 18.03
N VAL A 129 -17.96 -14.65 17.27
CA VAL A 129 -17.85 -15.17 15.91
C VAL A 129 -17.08 -16.48 15.92
N GLU A 130 -17.65 -17.53 15.33
CA GLU A 130 -16.96 -18.80 15.10
C GLU A 130 -16.13 -18.72 13.82
N ALA A 131 -14.83 -19.00 13.93
CA ALA A 131 -13.88 -18.99 12.82
C ALA A 131 -12.83 -20.09 13.03
N THR A 132 -12.12 -20.46 11.97
CA THR A 132 -10.96 -21.37 12.04
C THR A 132 -9.70 -20.62 11.63
N GLU A 133 -8.53 -21.12 12.01
CA GLU A 133 -7.26 -20.50 11.60
C GLU A 133 -7.13 -20.48 10.06
N GLN A 134 -7.76 -21.43 9.36
CA GLN A 134 -7.78 -21.52 7.90
C GLN A 134 -8.62 -20.42 7.26
N SER A 135 -9.62 -19.88 7.97
CA SER A 135 -10.45 -18.76 7.50
C SER A 135 -9.85 -17.38 7.83
N ILE A 136 -8.68 -17.30 8.47
CA ILE A 136 -8.02 -16.04 8.83
C ILE A 136 -6.79 -15.81 7.97
N MET A 137 -6.70 -14.62 7.40
CA MET A 137 -5.52 -14.11 6.70
C MET A 137 -5.05 -12.81 7.38
N ILE A 138 -3.80 -12.79 7.84
CA ILE A 138 -3.17 -11.61 8.41
C ILE A 138 -2.72 -10.69 7.28
N THR A 139 -3.06 -9.40 7.40
CA THR A 139 -2.70 -8.37 6.42
C THR A 139 -2.03 -7.19 7.13
N SER A 140 -1.33 -6.35 6.38
CA SER A 140 -0.71 -5.10 6.83
C SER A 140 -1.71 -3.95 7.00
N GLY A 141 -3.02 -4.23 7.00
CA GLY A 141 -4.07 -3.25 7.22
C GLY A 141 -5.31 -3.47 6.36
N ALA A 142 -6.39 -2.77 6.72
CA ALA A 142 -7.69 -2.92 6.06
C ALA A 142 -7.66 -2.63 4.55
N GLN A 143 -6.84 -1.67 4.10
CA GLN A 143 -6.72 -1.36 2.67
C GLN A 143 -6.11 -2.51 1.87
N GLN A 144 -5.11 -3.21 2.42
CA GLN A 144 -4.55 -4.40 1.75
C GLN A 144 -5.59 -5.53 1.72
N ALA A 145 -6.33 -5.74 2.81
CA ALA A 145 -7.41 -6.73 2.84
C ALA A 145 -8.47 -6.44 1.77
N LEU A 146 -8.93 -5.19 1.66
CA LEU A 146 -9.87 -4.77 0.62
C LEU A 146 -9.29 -4.96 -0.79
N HIS A 147 -8.02 -4.64 -0.99
CA HIS A 147 -7.36 -4.86 -2.29
C HIS A 147 -7.36 -6.34 -2.69
N LEU A 148 -7.04 -7.24 -1.77
CA LEU A 148 -7.07 -8.69 -2.00
C LEU A 148 -8.50 -9.18 -2.27
N ILE A 149 -9.49 -8.68 -1.53
CA ILE A 149 -10.91 -9.00 -1.77
C ILE A 149 -11.30 -8.61 -3.20
N VAL A 150 -10.99 -7.37 -3.62
CA VAL A 150 -11.33 -6.89 -4.96
C VAL A 150 -10.62 -7.71 -6.03
N GLN A 151 -9.34 -8.02 -5.87
CA GLN A 151 -8.58 -8.77 -6.88
C GLN A 151 -8.98 -10.24 -6.98
N CYS A 152 -9.32 -10.88 -5.86
CA CYS A 152 -9.56 -12.32 -5.83
C CYS A 152 -11.03 -12.69 -6.03
N LEU A 153 -11.97 -11.80 -5.66
CA LEU A 153 -13.40 -12.12 -5.63
C LEU A 153 -14.23 -11.35 -6.66
N LEU A 154 -13.71 -10.26 -7.23
CA LEU A 154 -14.46 -9.40 -8.15
C LEU A 154 -13.79 -9.34 -9.53
N ASN A 155 -14.62 -9.17 -10.55
CA ASN A 155 -14.20 -8.93 -11.93
C ASN A 155 -14.63 -7.53 -12.39
N PRO A 156 -13.94 -6.94 -13.38
CA PRO A 156 -14.38 -5.67 -13.98
C PRO A 156 -15.83 -5.78 -14.50
N GLY A 157 -16.67 -4.82 -14.11
CA GLY A 157 -18.11 -4.82 -14.40
C GLY A 157 -18.99 -5.38 -13.30
N ASP A 158 -18.42 -6.11 -12.33
CA ASP A 158 -19.13 -6.50 -11.11
C ASP A 158 -19.57 -5.28 -10.33
N ALA A 159 -20.48 -5.49 -9.38
CA ALA A 159 -21.09 -4.42 -8.63
C ALA A 159 -21.02 -4.68 -7.13
N VAL A 160 -20.78 -3.61 -6.38
CA VAL A 160 -20.69 -3.64 -4.92
C VAL A 160 -21.54 -2.51 -4.37
N ALA A 161 -22.28 -2.82 -3.31
CA ALA A 161 -23.08 -1.85 -2.58
C ALA A 161 -22.37 -1.42 -1.30
N PHE A 162 -22.39 -0.12 -0.99
CA PHE A 162 -21.89 0.44 0.27
C PHE A 162 -22.96 1.25 0.97
N GLU A 163 -22.87 1.31 2.29
CA GLU A 163 -23.62 2.27 3.10
C GLU A 163 -23.36 3.71 2.59
N SER A 164 -24.34 4.59 2.72
CA SER A 164 -24.24 6.00 2.35
C SER A 164 -24.66 6.86 3.52
N PRO A 165 -23.73 7.59 4.17
CA PRO A 165 -22.31 7.79 3.80
C PRO A 165 -21.38 6.63 4.18
N SER A 166 -20.30 6.42 3.40
CA SER A 166 -19.25 5.44 3.73
C SER A 166 -17.86 5.94 3.31
N HIS A 167 -16.83 5.58 4.09
CA HIS A 167 -15.43 5.82 3.71
C HIS A 167 -15.04 5.06 2.43
N CYS A 168 -15.70 3.95 2.11
CA CYS A 168 -15.36 3.14 0.94
C CYS A 168 -15.49 3.88 -0.39
N TYR A 169 -16.34 4.92 -0.50
CA TYR A 169 -16.47 5.73 -1.71
C TYR A 169 -15.22 6.55 -2.03
N SER A 170 -14.40 6.88 -1.03
CA SER A 170 -13.16 7.65 -1.23
C SER A 170 -12.00 6.79 -1.72
N LEU A 171 -12.14 5.46 -1.68
CA LEU A 171 -11.08 4.54 -2.05
C LEU A 171 -11.03 4.41 -3.59
N PRO A 172 -9.93 4.84 -4.24
CA PRO A 172 -9.80 4.74 -5.70
C PRO A 172 -9.72 3.28 -6.19
N LEU A 173 -9.54 2.33 -5.28
CA LEU A 173 -9.43 0.89 -5.53
C LEU A 173 -10.58 0.37 -6.40
N PHE A 174 -11.83 0.61 -6.01
CA PHE A 174 -13.00 0.04 -6.70
C PHE A 174 -13.17 0.62 -8.10
N GLN A 175 -12.96 1.93 -8.25
CA GLN A 175 -13.01 2.60 -9.56
C GLN A 175 -11.90 2.09 -10.48
N SER A 176 -10.67 1.92 -9.95
CA SER A 176 -9.54 1.41 -10.73
C SER A 176 -9.70 -0.05 -11.18
N ALA A 177 -10.47 -0.84 -10.43
CA ALA A 177 -10.80 -2.22 -10.77
C ALA A 177 -12.03 -2.33 -11.72
N GLY A 178 -12.63 -1.21 -12.13
CA GLY A 178 -13.81 -1.20 -12.99
C GLY A 178 -15.08 -1.72 -12.30
N ILE A 179 -15.15 -1.62 -10.97
CA ILE A 179 -16.29 -2.06 -10.17
C ILE A 179 -17.35 -0.97 -10.13
N ARG A 180 -18.61 -1.34 -10.34
CA ARG A 180 -19.75 -0.43 -10.25
C ARG A 180 -20.17 -0.30 -8.79
N ILE A 181 -20.14 0.91 -8.26
CA ILE A 181 -20.48 1.17 -6.85
C ILE A 181 -21.92 1.68 -6.76
N PHE A 182 -22.71 1.07 -5.89
CA PHE A 182 -24.09 1.47 -5.62
C PHE A 182 -24.28 1.91 -4.17
N PRO A 183 -24.97 3.04 -3.91
CA PRO A 183 -25.23 3.48 -2.55
C PRO A 183 -26.45 2.81 -1.95
N LEU A 184 -26.32 2.45 -0.67
CA LEU A 184 -27.40 2.02 0.22
C LEU A 184 -27.58 3.09 1.30
N PRO A 185 -28.68 3.86 1.28
CA PRO A 185 -29.01 4.78 2.35
C PRO A 185 -29.08 4.05 3.70
N VAL A 186 -28.60 4.70 4.75
CA VAL A 186 -28.71 4.19 6.12
C VAL A 186 -29.52 5.15 6.96
N ASP A 187 -30.32 4.60 7.88
CA ASP A 187 -31.04 5.34 8.90
C ASP A 187 -30.46 5.07 10.30
N GLU A 188 -31.16 5.47 11.35
CA GLU A 188 -30.74 5.25 12.75
C GLU A 188 -30.66 3.76 13.14
N HIS A 189 -31.27 2.89 12.36
CA HIS A 189 -31.27 1.43 12.52
C HIS A 189 -30.31 0.72 11.56
N GLY A 190 -29.66 1.45 10.65
CA GLY A 190 -28.68 0.94 9.70
C GLY A 190 -29.24 0.79 8.28
N ILE A 191 -28.77 -0.21 7.55
CA ILE A 191 -29.24 -0.51 6.20
C ILE A 191 -30.63 -1.17 6.27
N ASN A 192 -31.58 -0.67 5.49
CA ASN A 192 -32.85 -1.37 5.26
C ASN A 192 -32.62 -2.60 4.36
N PRO A 193 -32.90 -3.83 4.81
CA PRO A 193 -32.73 -5.04 3.99
C PRO A 193 -33.54 -5.04 2.69
N ASP A 194 -34.68 -4.34 2.65
CA ASP A 194 -35.52 -4.27 1.46
C ASP A 194 -34.83 -3.50 0.31
N ASP A 195 -34.05 -2.48 0.63
CA ASP A 195 -33.29 -1.68 -0.34
C ASP A 195 -32.24 -2.55 -1.05
N VAL A 196 -31.64 -3.51 -0.34
CA VAL A 196 -30.68 -4.47 -0.91
C VAL A 196 -31.37 -5.38 -1.92
N GLN A 197 -32.59 -5.84 -1.63
CA GLN A 197 -33.35 -6.69 -2.55
C GLN A 197 -33.77 -5.93 -3.81
N GLU A 198 -34.19 -4.67 -3.68
CA GLU A 198 -34.53 -3.81 -4.82
C GLU A 198 -33.31 -3.58 -5.71
N LEU A 199 -32.17 -3.26 -5.08
CA LEU A 199 -30.92 -3.01 -5.78
C LEU A 199 -30.43 -4.27 -6.52
N TYR A 200 -30.57 -5.46 -5.90
CA TYR A 200 -30.31 -6.75 -6.55
C TYR A 200 -31.17 -6.96 -7.80
N ARG A 201 -32.48 -6.73 -7.70
CA ARG A 201 -33.41 -6.88 -8.83
C ARG A 201 -33.07 -5.95 -9.99
N LYS A 202 -32.68 -4.72 -9.70
CA LYS A 202 -32.43 -3.67 -10.70
C LYS A 202 -31.08 -3.78 -11.38
N HIS A 203 -30.04 -4.13 -10.62
CA HIS A 203 -28.66 -4.03 -11.08
C HIS A 203 -27.88 -5.35 -11.09
N ARG A 204 -28.46 -6.43 -10.53
CA ARG A 204 -27.80 -7.73 -10.33
C ARG A 204 -26.43 -7.56 -9.66
N ILE A 205 -26.40 -6.73 -8.62
CA ILE A 205 -25.31 -6.70 -7.63
C ILE A 205 -25.15 -8.04 -6.93
#